data_AF-X1JJ11-F1
#
_entry.id   AF-X1JJ11-F1
#
_cell.length_a   1.000
_cell.length_b   1.000
_cell.length_c   1.000
_cell.angle_alpha   90.00
_cell.angle_beta   90.00
_cell.angle_gamma   90.00
#
_symmetry.space_group_name_H-M   'P 1'
#
loop_
_entity.id
_entity.type
_entity.pdbx_description
1 polymer ?
#
loop_
_entity_poly.entity_id
_entity_poly.type
_entity_poly.pdbx_seq_one_letter_code
_entity_poly.pdbx_strand_id
1 'polypeptide(L)' 'MQPIRRILTATDFGPSSAHALSFAADLAKELDAQLTLMHVVEELWP' A
#
# COMPACT_ATOMS: atom_id res chain seq x y z
N MET A 1 18.63 4.30 13.48
CA MET A 1 17.65 3.66 12.57
C MET A 1 17.49 4.57 11.37
N GLN A 2 17.48 4.05 10.15
CA GLN A 2 17.29 4.90 8.95
C GLN A 2 15.82 5.29 8.81
N PRO A 3 15.48 6.51 8.33
CA PRO A 3 14.10 6.92 8.15
C PRO A 3 13.43 6.08 7.05
N ILE A 4 12.18 5.67 7.29
CA ILE A 4 11.34 5.05 6.26
C ILE A 4 10.94 6.16 5.28
N ARG A 5 11.30 6.00 4.00
CA ARG A 5 11.02 6.99 2.95
C ARG A 5 10.02 6.51 1.91
N ARG A 6 9.73 5.20 1.87
CA ARG A 6 8.89 4.56 0.86
C ARG A 6 8.07 3.46 1.51
N ILE A 7 6.76 3.48 1.28
CA ILE A 7 5.79 2.50 1.73
C ILE A 7 5.11 1.93 0.49
N LEU A 8 4.96 0.61 0.42
CA LEU A 8 4.13 -0.05 -0.58
C LEU A 8 2.96 -0.72 0.11
N THR A 9 1.75 -0.51 -0.41
CA THR A 9 0.56 -1.24 0.02
C THR A 9 -0.09 -1.94 -1.17
N ALA A 10 -0.53 -3.18 -0.96
CA ALA A 10 -1.16 -3.98 -1.98
C ALA A 10 -2.69 -3.85 -1.89
N THR A 11 -3.37 -3.93 -3.03
CA THR A 11 -4.84 -3.96 -3.08
C THR A 11 -5.36 -5.04 -4.01
N ASP A 12 -6.39 -5.73 -3.53
CA ASP A 12 -7.31 -6.60 -4.27
C ASP A 12 -8.66 -5.90 -4.50
N PHE A 13 -8.74 -4.59 -4.20
CA PHE A 13 -9.96 -3.76 -4.16
C PHE A 13 -11.04 -4.24 -3.17
N GLY A 14 -10.71 -5.16 -2.25
CA GLY A 14 -11.61 -5.62 -1.20
C GLY A 14 -11.58 -4.77 0.07
N PRO A 15 -12.50 -5.01 1.02
CA PRO A 15 -12.58 -4.26 2.27
C PRO A 15 -11.30 -4.32 3.10
N SER A 16 -10.61 -5.46 3.15
CA SER A 16 -9.38 -5.61 3.93
C SER A 16 -8.25 -4.72 3.40
N SER A 17 -8.03 -4.73 2.07
CA SER A 17 -7.00 -3.89 1.47
C SER A 17 -7.36 -2.40 1.50
N ALA A 18 -8.65 -2.05 1.52
CA ALA A 18 -9.08 -0.66 1.75
C ALA A 18 -8.66 -0.15 3.14
N HIS A 19 -8.81 -0.97 4.20
CA HIS A 19 -8.33 -0.60 5.53
C HIS A 19 -6.80 -0.48 5.57
N ALA A 20 -6.08 -1.42 4.95
CA ALA A 20 -4.63 -1.37 4.86
C ALA A 20 -4.13 -0.12 4.11
N LEU A 21 -4.82 0.28 3.03
CA LEU A 21 -4.54 1.52 2.31
C LEU A 21 -4.75 2.76 3.19
N SER A 22 -5.85 2.83 3.94
CA SER A 22 -6.10 3.95 4.86
C SER A 22 -4.97 4.09 5.89
N PHE A 23 -4.60 2.98 6.52
CA PHE A 23 -3.50 2.97 7.49
C PHE A 23 -2.16 3.37 6.86
N ALA A 24 -1.83 2.81 5.68
CA ALA A 24 -0.59 3.13 4.98
C ALA A 24 -0.53 4.61 4.55
N ALA A 25 -1.67 5.23 4.20
CA ALA A 25 -1.75 6.64 3.86
C ALA A 25 -1.49 7.54 5.07
N ASP A 26 -2.04 7.22 6.23
CA ASP A 26 -1.80 7.99 7.45
C ASP A 26 -0.36 7.84 7.92
N LEU A 27 0.19 6.63 7.88
CA LEU A 27 1.59 6.37 8.20
C LEU A 27 2.55 7.09 7.24
N ALA A 28 2.24 7.13 5.93
CA ALA A 28 3.05 7.85 4.95
C ALA A 28 3.08 9.35 5.21
N LYS A 29 1.95 9.95 5.61
CA LYS A 29 1.88 11.37 6.00
C LYS A 29 2.72 11.64 7.25
N GLU A 30 2.59 10.81 8.28
CA GLU A 30 3.33 10.98 9.54
C GLU A 30 4.84 10.89 9.35
N LEU A 31 5.30 10.05 8.42
CA LEU A 31 6.72 9.79 8.16
C LEU A 31 7.32 10.64 7.04
N ASP A 32 6.54 11.51 6.39
CA ASP A 32 6.94 12.21 5.16
C ASP A 32 7.52 11.24 4.12
N ALA A 33 6.80 10.13 3.92
CA ALA A 33 7.18 9.01 3.06
C ALA A 33 6.30 8.95 1.80
N GLN A 34 6.88 8.49 0.70
CA GLN A 34 6.13 8.20 -0.51
C GLN A 34 5.32 6.91 -0.33
N LEU A 35 4.02 6.94 -0.65
CA LEU A 35 3.18 5.75 -0.71
C LEU A 35 2.97 5.29 -2.16
N THR A 36 3.26 4.03 -2.43
CA THR A 36 2.91 3.34 -3.68
C THR A 36 1.76 2.37 -3.40
N LEU A 37 0.66 2.51 -4.14
CA LEU A 37 -0.43 1.54 -4.18
C LEU A 37 -0.20 0.57 -5.34
N MET A 38 -0.28 -0.73 -5.09
CA MET A 38 -0.06 -1.78 -6.09
C MET A 38 -1.25 -2.74 -6.16
N HIS A 39 -1.78 -2.96 -7.35
CA HIS A 39 -2.70 -4.05 -7.64
C HIS A 39 -1.98 -5.07 -8.52
N VAL A 40 -2.08 -6.35 -8.16
CA VAL A 40 -1.58 -7.45 -9.00
C VAL A 40 -2.77 -8.00 -9.76
N VAL A 41 -2.68 -7.96 -11.09
CA VAL A 41 -3.67 -8.61 -11.95
C VAL A 41 -3.37 -10.10 -11.91
N GLU A 42 -4.36 -10.90 -11.52
CA GLU A 42 -4.24 -12.36 -11.60
C GLU A 42 -3.99 -12.78 -13.05
N GLU A 43 -2.94 -13.55 -13.26
CA GLU A 43 -2.68 -14.15 -14.55
C GLU A 43 -3.74 -15.23 -14.78
N LEU A 44 -4.55 -15.06 -15.84
CA LEU A 44 -5.45 -16.13 -16.30
C LEU A 44 -4.57 -17.22 -16.93
N TRP A 45 -4.08 -18.14 -16.10
CA TRP A 45 -3.50 -19.37 -16.61
C TRP A 45 -4.59 -20.17 -17.36
N PRO A 46 -4.30 -20.74 -18.54
CA PRO A 46 -5.20 -21.67 -19.21
C PRO A 46 -5.42 -22.97 -18.42
#